data_AF-A0A2E0V5F0-F1
#
_entry.id   AF-A0A2E0V5F0-F1
#
_cell.length_a   1.000
_cell.length_b   1.000
_cell.length_c   1.000
_cell.angle_alpha   90.00
_cell.angle_beta   90.00
_cell.angle_gamma   90.00
#
_symmetry.space_group_name_H-M   'P 1'
#
loop_
_entity.id
_entity.type
_entity.pdbx_description
1 polymer ?
#
loop_
_entity_poly.entity_id
_entity_poly.type
_entity_poly.pdbx_seq_one_letter_code
_entity_poly.pdbx_strand_id
1 'polypeptide(L)'
;MPHADSWHIKSRAHQCSVSEKDFDDGEPFFTALFPDPESGGFLRLDFSQEAWNSRNAESDQPFSFWRTIYKPPEIEAKVEIVDKEDPESLLTSLIEKDEAHTENTRYILAVMLERKKILIETDSQKTRTGLLRIYEHRYSGEVFIVKDPQISLSEVAPLQEEVQKLLSPDDELPIEDETRDESPSLKT
;
A
#
# COMPACT_ATOMS: atom_id res chain seq x y z
N MET A 1 16.61 13.74 -14.01
CA MET A 1 16.92 12.65 -13.07
C MET A 1 15.69 11.76 -13.06
N PRO A 2 15.79 10.43 -13.31
CA PRO A 2 14.62 9.59 -13.16
C PRO A 2 14.23 9.58 -11.69
N HIS A 3 12.98 9.92 -11.42
CA HIS A 3 12.39 9.96 -10.09
C HIS A 3 11.89 8.55 -9.70
N ALA A 4 12.19 8.21 -8.45
CA ALA A 4 11.58 7.23 -7.56
C ALA A 4 11.50 5.76 -8.03
N ASP A 5 12.24 4.94 -7.30
CA ASP A 5 12.03 3.50 -7.12
C ASP A 5 10.55 3.26 -6.77
N SER A 6 9.75 2.74 -7.70
CA SER A 6 8.30 2.63 -7.49
C SER A 6 7.98 1.48 -6.52
N TRP A 7 7.82 1.81 -5.24
CA TRP A 7 7.33 0.91 -4.18
C TRP A 7 5.83 0.58 -4.32
N HIS A 8 5.15 1.28 -5.24
CA HIS A 8 3.81 0.96 -5.76
C HIS A 8 3.96 0.31 -7.14
N ILE A 9 3.49 -0.93 -7.27
CA ILE A 9 3.66 -1.74 -8.47
C ILE A 9 2.28 -1.97 -9.08
N LYS A 10 2.19 -1.75 -10.39
CA LYS A 10 0.93 -1.75 -11.15
C LYS A 10 0.19 -3.10 -11.05
N SER A 11 -1.09 -3.02 -11.42
CA SER A 11 -2.07 -4.11 -11.40
C SER A 11 -1.60 -5.39 -12.09
N ARG A 12 -2.25 -6.49 -11.71
CA ARG A 12 -2.01 -7.82 -12.28
C ARG A 12 -2.16 -7.85 -13.80
N ALA A 13 -1.35 -8.67 -14.46
CA ALA A 13 -1.52 -9.01 -15.86
C ALA A 13 -2.69 -9.98 -16.04
N HIS A 14 -3.27 -9.98 -17.25
CA HIS A 14 -4.35 -10.87 -17.65
C HIS A 14 -3.86 -12.10 -18.44
N GLN A 15 -2.55 -12.16 -18.69
CA GLN A 15 -1.88 -13.22 -19.43
C GLN A 15 -0.54 -13.58 -18.78
N CYS A 16 -0.07 -14.79 -19.03
CA CYS A 16 1.25 -15.21 -18.59
C CYS A 16 2.35 -14.43 -19.30
N SER A 17 3.34 -13.94 -18.54
CA SER A 17 4.49 -13.20 -19.08
C SER A 17 5.46 -14.04 -19.92
N VAL A 18 5.30 -15.37 -19.94
CA VAL A 18 6.17 -16.30 -20.70
C VAL A 18 5.45 -16.90 -21.90
N SER A 19 4.28 -17.51 -21.68
CA SER A 19 3.52 -18.16 -22.75
C SER A 19 2.58 -17.21 -23.48
N GLU A 20 2.35 -16.01 -22.94
CA GLU A 20 1.36 -15.03 -23.42
C GLU A 20 -0.08 -15.55 -23.44
N LYS A 21 -0.32 -16.73 -22.85
CA LYS A 21 -1.66 -17.29 -22.71
C LYS A 21 -2.45 -16.47 -21.68
N ASP A 22 -3.66 -16.08 -22.04
CA ASP A 22 -4.63 -15.50 -21.12
C ASP A 22 -4.92 -16.45 -19.95
N PHE A 23 -5.16 -15.87 -18.78
CA PHE A 23 -5.61 -16.62 -17.60
C PHE A 23 -7.12 -16.84 -17.65
N ASP A 24 -7.54 -18.07 -17.35
CA ASP A 24 -8.95 -18.44 -17.21
C ASP A 24 -9.48 -18.02 -15.82
N ASP A 25 -10.78 -17.69 -15.70
CA ASP A 25 -11.39 -17.37 -14.40
C ASP A 25 -11.23 -18.54 -13.41
N GLY A 26 -10.69 -18.24 -12.23
CA GLY A 26 -10.34 -19.24 -11.22
C GLY A 26 -9.01 -19.96 -11.47
N GLU A 27 -8.27 -19.62 -12.53
CA GLU A 27 -6.97 -20.22 -12.82
C GLU A 27 -5.93 -19.81 -11.76
N PRO A 28 -5.22 -20.77 -11.15
CA PRO A 28 -4.11 -20.44 -10.28
C PRO A 28 -2.89 -20.00 -11.08
N PHE A 29 -2.30 -18.88 -10.66
CA PHE A 29 -1.07 -18.36 -11.26
C PHE A 29 -0.11 -17.88 -10.16
N PHE A 30 1.12 -17.57 -10.55
CA PHE A 30 2.15 -17.06 -9.65
C PHE A 30 2.48 -15.62 -10.03
N THR A 31 2.39 -14.73 -9.06
CA THR A 31 2.94 -13.37 -9.17
C THR A 31 4.36 -13.40 -8.63
N ALA A 32 5.30 -12.75 -9.31
CA ALA A 32 6.65 -12.58 -8.81
C ALA A 32 7.18 -11.17 -9.10
N LEU A 33 7.95 -10.64 -8.14
CA LEU A 33 8.59 -9.34 -8.20
C LEU A 33 10.08 -9.53 -8.42
N PHE A 34 10.63 -8.85 -9.41
CA PHE A 34 12.05 -8.88 -9.75
C PHE A 34 12.63 -7.47 -9.57
N PRO A 35 13.84 -7.31 -9.02
CA PRO A 35 14.51 -6.02 -9.04
C PRO A 35 14.66 -5.51 -10.47
N ASP A 36 14.28 -4.26 -10.71
CA ASP A 36 14.43 -3.62 -12.02
C ASP A 36 15.81 -2.93 -12.11
N PRO A 37 16.73 -3.41 -12.95
CA PRO A 37 18.04 -2.78 -13.09
C PRO A 37 17.97 -1.38 -13.73
N GLU A 38 16.88 -1.03 -14.44
CA GLU A 38 16.75 0.25 -15.14
C GLU A 38 16.12 1.33 -14.27
N SER A 39 15.11 0.99 -13.47
CA SER A 39 14.38 1.94 -12.63
C SER A 39 14.79 1.94 -11.15
N GLY A 40 15.51 0.93 -10.68
CA GLY A 40 15.82 0.72 -9.26
C GLY A 40 14.64 0.22 -8.41
N GLY A 41 13.45 0.11 -9.01
CA GLY A 41 12.24 -0.45 -8.40
C GLY A 41 12.07 -1.95 -8.63
N PHE A 42 10.80 -2.38 -8.79
CA PHE A 42 10.45 -3.78 -9.03
C PHE A 42 9.62 -3.96 -10.30
N LEU A 43 9.94 -4.99 -11.07
CA LEU A 43 9.14 -5.50 -12.16
C LEU A 43 8.27 -6.65 -11.67
N ARG A 44 6.95 -6.51 -11.89
CA ARG A 44 6.01 -7.61 -11.71
C ARG A 44 5.98 -8.47 -12.96
N LEU A 45 6.07 -9.79 -12.79
CA LEU A 45 5.75 -10.78 -13.81
C LEU A 45 4.75 -11.80 -13.26
N ASP A 46 3.79 -12.19 -14.09
CA ASP A 46 2.75 -13.15 -13.73
C ASP A 46 2.91 -14.42 -14.58
N PHE A 47 2.97 -15.57 -13.93
CA PHE A 47 3.28 -16.85 -14.55
C PHE A 47 2.11 -17.81 -14.41
N SER A 48 1.74 -18.47 -15.52
CA SER A 48 0.93 -19.68 -15.42
C SER A 48 1.66 -20.71 -14.56
N GLN A 49 0.90 -21.65 -13.99
CA GLN A 49 1.50 -22.70 -13.18
C GLN A 49 2.55 -23.51 -13.97
N GLU A 50 2.32 -23.76 -15.25
CA GLU A 50 3.27 -24.43 -16.12
C GLU A 50 4.55 -23.60 -16.31
N ALA A 51 4.41 -22.32 -16.66
CA ALA A 51 5.55 -21.43 -16.84
C ALA A 51 6.38 -21.31 -15.57
N TRP A 52 5.73 -21.17 -14.41
CA TRP A 52 6.40 -21.11 -13.11
C TRP A 52 7.21 -22.37 -12.81
N ASN A 53 6.63 -23.55 -13.03
CA ASN A 53 7.28 -24.83 -12.77
C ASN A 53 8.42 -25.13 -13.76
N SER A 54 8.43 -24.49 -14.92
CA SER A 54 9.48 -24.66 -15.93
C SER A 54 10.76 -23.86 -15.64
N ARG A 55 10.71 -22.95 -14.67
CA ARG A 55 11.87 -22.13 -14.25
C ARG A 55 12.96 -23.02 -13.65
N ASN A 56 14.21 -22.68 -13.94
CA ASN A 56 15.38 -23.44 -13.50
C ASN A 56 16.29 -22.58 -12.59
N ALA A 57 17.37 -23.17 -12.07
CA ALA A 57 18.30 -22.49 -11.18
C ALA A 57 19.09 -21.35 -11.86
N GLU A 58 19.15 -21.33 -13.20
CA GLU A 58 19.78 -20.26 -13.98
C GLU A 58 18.82 -19.09 -14.25
N SER A 59 17.53 -19.26 -13.97
CA SER A 59 16.54 -18.19 -14.08
C SER A 59 16.76 -17.18 -12.97
N ASP A 60 16.56 -15.89 -13.29
CA ASP A 60 16.68 -14.80 -12.32
C ASP A 60 15.86 -15.08 -11.06
N GLN A 61 16.40 -14.86 -9.87
CA GLN A 61 15.63 -15.15 -8.66
C GLN A 61 14.72 -13.96 -8.32
N PRO A 62 13.41 -14.18 -8.12
CA PRO A 62 12.53 -13.10 -7.71
C PRO A 62 12.89 -12.62 -6.31
N PHE A 63 12.68 -11.33 -6.06
CA PHE A 63 12.73 -10.76 -4.73
C PHE A 63 11.62 -11.31 -3.84
N SER A 64 10.42 -11.50 -4.37
CA SER A 64 9.26 -12.08 -3.68
C SER A 64 8.34 -12.75 -4.70
N PHE A 65 7.65 -13.80 -4.30
CA PHE A 65 6.64 -14.47 -5.15
C PHE A 65 5.56 -15.13 -4.30
N TRP A 66 4.34 -15.19 -4.85
CA TRP A 66 3.22 -15.85 -4.21
C TRP A 66 2.26 -16.44 -5.25
N ARG A 67 1.48 -17.44 -4.82
CA ARG A 67 0.43 -18.05 -5.64
C ARG A 67 -0.89 -17.36 -5.37
N THR A 68 -1.60 -16.99 -6.42
CA THR A 68 -2.92 -16.36 -6.33
C THR A 68 -3.89 -16.98 -7.33
N ILE A 69 -5.15 -16.57 -7.28
CA ILE A 69 -6.22 -17.04 -8.16
C ILE A 69 -6.63 -15.90 -9.07
N TYR A 70 -6.60 -16.13 -10.37
CA TYR A 70 -7.05 -15.15 -11.34
C TYR A 70 -8.56 -14.97 -11.24
N LYS A 71 -8.96 -13.71 -11.26
CA LYS A 71 -10.34 -13.30 -11.47
C LYS A 71 -10.34 -12.22 -12.54
N PRO A 72 -11.17 -12.35 -13.58
CA PRO A 72 -11.32 -11.27 -14.54
C PRO A 72 -11.84 -10.03 -13.81
N PRO A 73 -11.45 -8.82 -14.25
CA PRO A 73 -12.00 -7.60 -13.69
C PRO A 73 -13.51 -7.62 -13.88
N GLU A 74 -14.27 -7.57 -12.77
CA GLU A 74 -15.71 -7.36 -12.84
C GLU A 74 -15.90 -6.00 -13.53
N ILE A 75 -16.68 -5.97 -14.62
CA ILE A 75 -17.07 -4.73 -15.29
C ILE A 75 -18.08 -4.03 -14.38
N GLU A 76 -17.69 -3.66 -13.17
CA GLU A 76 -18.43 -2.74 -12.34
C GLU A 76 -17.79 -1.37 -12.49
N ALA A 77 -18.42 -0.64 -13.42
CA ALA A 77 -18.31 0.80 -13.53
C ALA A 77 -18.61 1.44 -12.17
N LYS A 78 -17.56 1.78 -11.45
CA LYS A 78 -17.51 3.02 -10.69
C LYS A 78 -16.05 3.37 -10.50
N VAL A 79 -15.55 4.23 -11.38
CA VAL A 79 -14.59 5.23 -10.94
C VAL A 79 -15.35 6.06 -9.91
N GLU A 80 -15.46 5.56 -8.69
CA GLU A 80 -15.73 6.44 -7.56
C GLU A 80 -14.59 7.43 -7.61
N ILE A 81 -14.95 8.71 -7.69
CA ILE A 81 -14.00 9.80 -7.54
C ILE A 81 -13.33 9.50 -6.21
N VAL A 82 -12.10 8.97 -6.26
CA VAL A 82 -11.39 8.62 -5.04
C VAL A 82 -11.12 9.97 -4.39
N ASP A 83 -11.87 10.26 -3.34
CA ASP A 83 -11.62 11.44 -2.53
C ASP A 83 -10.15 11.36 -2.11
N LYS A 84 -9.42 12.47 -2.19
CA LYS A 84 -8.00 12.53 -1.82
C LYS A 84 -7.75 12.14 -0.35
N GLU A 85 -8.82 11.97 0.42
CA GLU A 85 -8.87 11.58 1.82
C GLU A 85 -9.10 10.07 2.01
N ASP A 86 -9.30 9.30 0.93
CA ASP A 86 -9.39 7.84 1.03
C ASP A 86 -8.04 7.23 1.45
N PRO A 87 -8.01 6.32 2.45
CA PRO A 87 -6.78 5.71 2.93
C PRO A 87 -5.91 5.05 1.85
N GLU A 88 -6.49 4.52 0.76
CA GLU A 88 -5.72 3.92 -0.34
C GLU A 88 -5.02 5.00 -1.17
N SER A 89 -5.73 6.08 -1.51
CA SER A 89 -5.11 7.22 -2.20
C SER A 89 -4.00 7.87 -1.39
N LEU A 90 -4.21 8.00 -0.08
CA LEU A 90 -3.19 8.53 0.82
C LEU A 90 -1.98 7.58 0.89
N LEU A 91 -2.20 6.27 1.01
CA LEU A 91 -1.13 5.28 1.03
C LEU A 91 -0.31 5.34 -0.27
N THR A 92 -0.98 5.31 -1.43
CA THR A 92 -0.33 5.42 -2.74
C THR A 92 0.51 6.69 -2.83
N SER A 93 -0.06 7.85 -2.49
CA SER A 93 0.68 9.12 -2.54
C SER A 93 1.90 9.15 -1.61
N LEU A 94 1.80 8.60 -0.40
CA LEU A 94 2.92 8.56 0.54
C LEU A 94 4.02 7.60 0.08
N ILE A 95 3.64 6.48 -0.55
CA ILE A 95 4.58 5.51 -1.13
C ILE A 95 5.34 6.15 -2.29
N GLU A 96 4.65 6.86 -3.18
CA GLU A 96 5.28 7.55 -4.33
C GLU A 96 6.25 8.66 -3.90
N LYS A 97 5.94 9.39 -2.83
CA LYS A 97 6.83 10.45 -2.30
C LYS A 97 8.05 9.89 -1.57
N ASP A 98 7.90 8.71 -0.96
CA ASP A 98 8.93 7.98 -0.22
C ASP A 98 9.73 8.83 0.80
N GLU A 99 9.04 9.61 1.61
CA GLU A 99 9.68 10.45 2.63
C GLU A 99 9.90 9.68 3.94
N ALA A 100 11.11 9.73 4.49
CA ALA A 100 11.50 8.92 5.65
C ALA A 100 10.59 9.09 6.89
N HIS A 101 10.07 10.31 7.14
CA HIS A 101 9.20 10.57 8.28
C HIS A 101 7.79 9.99 8.11
N THR A 102 7.41 9.55 6.90
CA THR A 102 6.11 8.97 6.59
C THR A 102 6.08 7.45 6.71
N GLU A 103 7.20 6.80 7.02
CA GLU A 103 7.31 5.33 7.14
C GLU A 103 6.24 4.75 8.10
N ASN A 104 6.08 5.35 9.28
CA ASN A 104 5.09 4.91 10.27
C ASN A 104 3.65 5.05 9.75
N THR A 105 3.34 6.18 9.12
CA THR A 105 2.03 6.45 8.52
C THR A 105 1.69 5.45 7.43
N ARG A 106 2.64 5.17 6.51
CA ARG A 106 2.49 4.16 5.46
C ARG A 106 2.20 2.78 6.04
N TYR A 107 2.94 2.38 7.08
CA TYR A 107 2.73 1.11 7.77
C TYR A 107 1.33 1.01 8.39
N ILE A 108 0.88 2.05 9.10
CA ILE A 108 -0.43 2.03 9.76
C ILE A 108 -1.56 2.02 8.73
N LEU A 109 -1.46 2.80 7.66
CA LEU A 109 -2.44 2.77 6.56
C LEU A 109 -2.54 1.38 5.94
N ALA A 110 -1.40 0.71 5.69
CA ALA A 110 -1.39 -0.66 5.17
C ALA A 110 -2.10 -1.64 6.12
N VAL A 111 -1.79 -1.59 7.42
CA VAL A 111 -2.45 -2.43 8.46
C VAL A 111 -3.95 -2.11 8.58
N MET A 112 -4.33 -0.83 8.46
CA MET A 112 -5.74 -0.43 8.46
C MET A 112 -6.49 -1.03 7.27
N LEU A 113 -5.92 -0.96 6.07
CA LEU A 113 -6.50 -1.53 4.85
C LEU A 113 -6.52 -3.07 4.89
N GLU A 114 -5.51 -3.70 5.47
CA GLU A 114 -5.48 -5.13 5.73
C GLU A 114 -6.64 -5.58 6.64
N ARG A 115 -6.87 -4.87 7.75
CA ARG A 115 -7.99 -5.15 8.67
C ARG A 115 -9.36 -4.96 8.00
N LYS A 116 -9.45 -4.03 7.03
CA LYS A 116 -10.63 -3.84 6.17
C LYS A 116 -10.75 -4.91 5.06
N LYS A 117 -9.77 -5.81 4.92
CA LYS A 117 -9.66 -6.84 3.87
C LYS A 117 -9.55 -6.27 2.45
N ILE A 118 -9.06 -5.04 2.35
CA ILE A 118 -8.78 -4.35 1.08
C ILE A 118 -7.41 -4.79 0.56
N LEU A 119 -6.39 -4.72 1.44
CA LEU A 119 -5.08 -5.28 1.19
C LEU A 119 -4.95 -6.67 1.81
N ILE A 120 -4.14 -7.53 1.20
CA ILE A 120 -3.79 -8.85 1.70
C ILE A 120 -2.27 -8.92 1.75
N GLU A 121 -1.69 -9.18 2.93
CA GLU A 121 -0.24 -9.47 3.02
C GLU A 121 0.04 -10.80 2.32
N THR A 122 0.86 -10.77 1.27
CA THR A 122 1.19 -11.94 0.46
C THR A 122 2.56 -12.52 0.82
N ASP A 123 3.48 -11.67 1.27
CA ASP A 123 4.83 -12.07 1.65
C ASP A 123 5.49 -11.00 2.55
N SER A 124 6.60 -11.37 3.20
CA SER A 124 7.42 -10.46 3.99
C SER A 124 8.91 -10.78 3.82
N GLN A 125 9.71 -9.76 3.52
CA GLN A 125 11.13 -9.89 3.18
C GLN A 125 12.01 -9.19 4.20
N LYS A 126 12.88 -9.95 4.86
CA LYS A 126 13.91 -9.39 5.76
C LYS A 126 15.07 -8.85 4.92
N THR A 127 15.36 -7.58 5.06
CA THR A 127 16.48 -6.91 4.41
C THR A 127 17.50 -6.45 5.44
N ARG A 128 18.61 -5.87 4.97
CA ARG A 128 19.61 -5.25 5.87
C ARG A 128 19.08 -4.01 6.58
N THR A 129 18.03 -3.38 6.04
CA THR A 129 17.48 -2.10 6.50
C THR A 129 16.19 -2.25 7.31
N GLY A 130 15.64 -3.45 7.41
CA GLY A 130 14.45 -3.75 8.20
C GLY A 130 13.64 -4.92 7.64
N LEU A 131 12.36 -4.95 8.00
CA LEU A 131 11.38 -5.88 7.44
C LEU A 131 10.54 -5.14 6.40
N LEU A 132 10.42 -5.70 5.21
CA LEU A 132 9.50 -5.23 4.18
C LEU A 132 8.30 -6.16 4.13
N ARG A 133 7.10 -5.58 4.03
CA ARG A 133 5.83 -6.31 3.86
C ARG A 133 5.30 -6.06 2.46
N ILE A 134 4.84 -7.12 1.82
CA ILE A 134 4.32 -7.09 0.46
C ILE A 134 2.81 -7.30 0.56
N TYR A 135 2.06 -6.32 0.11
CA TYR A 135 0.60 -6.36 0.09
C TYR A 135 0.08 -6.39 -1.33
N GLU A 136 -0.93 -7.21 -1.60
CA GLU A 136 -1.70 -7.20 -2.84
C GLU A 136 -3.11 -6.64 -2.57
N HIS A 137 -3.54 -5.68 -3.39
CA HIS A 137 -4.90 -5.19 -3.38
C HIS A 137 -5.86 -6.26 -3.89
N ARG A 138 -6.85 -6.60 -3.07
CA ARG A 138 -7.76 -7.73 -3.28
C ARG A 138 -8.43 -7.72 -4.66
N TYR A 139 -8.82 -6.54 -5.15
CA TYR A 139 -9.59 -6.38 -6.38
C TYR A 139 -8.71 -6.07 -7.58
N SER A 140 -7.97 -4.96 -7.56
CA SER A 140 -7.08 -4.55 -8.67
C SER A 140 -5.85 -5.46 -8.83
N GLY A 141 -5.41 -6.10 -7.74
CA GLY A 141 -4.14 -6.81 -7.70
C GLY A 141 -2.92 -5.91 -7.64
N GLU A 142 -3.06 -4.60 -7.47
CA GLU A 142 -1.89 -3.72 -7.28
C GLU A 142 -1.07 -4.14 -6.07
N VAL A 143 0.25 -3.95 -6.16
CA VAL A 143 1.16 -4.39 -5.11
C VAL A 143 1.80 -3.20 -4.43
N PHE A 144 1.80 -3.23 -3.10
CA PHE A 144 2.39 -2.21 -2.25
C PHE A 144 3.48 -2.85 -1.40
N ILE A 145 4.69 -2.30 -1.46
CA ILE A 145 5.79 -2.70 -0.58
C ILE A 145 5.93 -1.64 0.51
N VAL A 146 5.77 -2.06 1.77
CA VAL A 146 5.77 -1.17 2.93
C VAL A 146 6.79 -1.65 3.95
N LYS A 147 7.64 -0.74 4.42
CA LYS A 147 8.59 -1.03 5.49
C LYS A 147 7.86 -1.11 6.83
N ASP A 148 8.12 -2.18 7.57
CA ASP A 148 7.64 -2.35 8.94
C ASP A 148 8.65 -1.66 9.89
N PRO A 149 8.24 -0.58 10.60
CA PRO A 149 9.12 0.13 11.52
C PRO A 149 9.44 -0.68 12.79
N GLN A 150 8.82 -1.85 12.98
CA GLN A 150 8.85 -2.65 14.20
C GLN A 150 8.43 -1.84 15.42
N ILE A 151 7.34 -1.09 15.28
CA ILE A 151 6.81 -0.16 16.28
C ILE A 151 6.61 -0.88 17.61
N SER A 152 7.17 -0.33 18.69
CA SER A 152 6.94 -0.85 20.04
C SER A 152 5.50 -0.57 20.49
N LEU A 153 4.90 -1.44 21.31
CA LEU A 153 3.53 -1.27 21.83
C LEU A 153 3.31 0.10 22.51
N SER A 154 4.36 0.71 23.07
CA SER A 154 4.33 2.04 23.69
C SER A 154 4.11 3.18 22.68
N GLU A 155 4.42 2.97 21.41
CA GLU A 155 4.42 3.98 20.34
C GLU A 155 3.17 3.91 19.46
N VAL A 156 2.30 2.91 19.69
CA VAL A 156 1.10 2.68 18.86
C VAL A 156 0.03 3.75 19.08
N ALA A 157 -0.23 4.15 20.35
CA ALA A 157 -1.31 5.09 20.65
C ALA A 157 -1.10 6.50 20.04
N PRO A 158 0.10 7.13 20.17
CA PRO A 158 0.35 8.42 19.54
C PRO A 158 0.25 8.39 18.01
N LEU A 159 0.74 7.31 17.38
CA LEU A 159 0.68 7.18 15.92
C LEU A 159 -0.73 6.95 15.40
N GLN A 160 -1.58 6.27 16.16
CA GLN A 160 -2.98 6.09 15.80
C GLN A 160 -3.73 7.43 15.77
N GLU A 161 -3.44 8.35 16.70
CA GLU A 161 -4.01 9.71 16.70
C GLU A 161 -3.54 10.54 15.49
N GLU A 162 -2.27 10.43 15.11
CA GLU A 162 -1.71 11.12 13.94
C GLU A 162 -2.38 10.67 12.63
N VAL A 163 -2.56 9.36 12.45
CA VAL A 163 -3.25 8.81 11.27
C VAL A 163 -4.72 9.20 11.25
N GLN A 164 -5.40 9.24 12.41
CA GLN A 164 -6.78 9.73 12.49
C GLN A 164 -6.90 11.19 12.07
N LYS A 165 -5.97 12.07 12.49
CA LYS A 165 -5.95 13.48 12.05
C LYS A 165 -5.74 13.62 10.54
N LEU A 166 -4.88 12.79 9.94
CA LEU A 166 -4.66 12.80 8.49
C LEU A 166 -5.89 12.34 7.70
N LEU A 167 -6.71 11.45 8.28
CA LEU A 167 -7.94 10.92 7.67
C LEU A 167 -9.18 11.76 8.00
N SER A 168 -9.07 12.76 8.86
CA SER A 168 -10.18 13.63 9.29
C SER A 168 -9.65 15.04 9.59
N PRO A 169 -9.27 15.81 8.56
CA PRO A 169 -8.73 17.16 8.75
C PRO A 169 -9.77 18.19 9.26
N ASP A 170 -11.08 17.85 9.26
CA ASP A 170 -12.17 18.80 9.50
C ASP A 170 -12.61 18.98 10.98
N ASP A 171 -11.89 18.44 11.97
CA ASP A 171 -12.21 18.65 13.40
C ASP A 171 -11.40 19.80 14.05
N GLU A 172 -11.12 20.87 13.30
CA GLU A 172 -10.82 22.17 13.92
C GLU A 172 -12.13 22.76 14.46
N LEU A 173 -12.49 22.38 15.69
CA LEU A 173 -13.55 23.05 16.45
C LEU A 173 -13.17 24.53 16.65
N PRO A 174 -14.09 25.48 16.38
CA PRO A 174 -13.84 26.89 16.66
C PRO A 174 -13.63 27.07 18.16
N ILE A 175 -12.56 27.78 18.52
CA ILE A 175 -12.30 28.22 19.88
C ILE A 175 -13.38 29.28 20.20
N GLU A 176 -14.45 28.88 20.91
CA GLU A 176 -15.33 29.83 21.58
C GLU A 176 -14.60 30.38 22.81
N ASP A 177 -13.86 31.46 22.59
CA ASP A 177 -13.32 32.31 23.65
C ASP A 177 -14.46 33.17 24.22
N GLU A 178 -15.28 32.60 25.10
CA GLU A 178 -16.08 33.39 26.04
C GLU A 178 -15.35 33.47 27.38
N THR A 179 -14.32 34.30 27.40
CA THR A 179 -13.79 34.87 28.64
C THR A 179 -14.87 35.75 29.28
N ARG A 180 -15.52 35.19 30.30
CA ARG A 180 -16.13 35.94 31.40
C ARG A 180 -15.10 36.93 31.94
N ASP A 181 -15.33 38.22 31.74
CA ASP A 181 -14.81 39.25 32.64
C ASP A 181 -15.99 40.00 33.27
N GLU A 182 -16.30 39.62 34.50
CA GLU A 182 -17.21 40.35 35.36
C GLU A 182 -16.37 41.24 36.29
N SER A 183 -16.60 42.55 36.18
CA SER A 183 -16.60 43.58 37.25
C SER A 183 -15.69 44.78 36.98
N PRO A 184 -15.86 45.92 37.68
CA PRO A 184 -17.06 46.71 37.93
C PRO A 184 -16.81 48.19 37.52
N SER A 185 -17.84 48.99 37.24
CA SER A 185 -17.65 50.44 37.11
C SER A 185 -18.56 51.21 38.06
N LEU A 186 -17.91 52.09 38.82
CA LEU A 186 -18.43 52.91 39.91
C LEU A 186 -18.82 54.31 39.40
N LYS A 187 -19.80 54.93 40.08
CA LYS A 187 -20.24 56.36 40.06
C LYS A 187 -21.24 56.70 38.94
N THR A 188 -22.38 57.36 39.21
CA THR A 188 -22.64 58.52 40.10
C THR A 188 -23.98 58.37 40.82
#